data_AF-A0AA39H814-F1
#
_entry.id   AF-A0AA39H814-F1
#
_cell.length_a   1.000
_cell.length_b   1.000
_cell.length_c   1.000
_cell.angle_alpha   90.00
_cell.angle_beta   90.00
_cell.angle_gamma   90.00
#
_symmetry.space_group_name_H-M   'P 1'
#
loop_
_entity.id
_entity.type
_entity.pdbx_description
1 polymer ?
#
loop_
_entity_poly.entity_id
_entity_poly.type
_entity_poly.pdbx_seq_one_letter_code
_entity_poly.pdbx_strand_id
1 'polypeptide(L)'
;MHLHFTTRYVEECLENIFFDDVQVSQKDQEAYDEVVSSYMLLIRSGLPPDFELLTYLVQMKIPRIYDRLVGFKKNMDHREKFLPQAVKKFVKNRRTGVNSLYSHGVLNKRALVHSLRQTVTDINAMSTTEKASLFGFYPYMKIFTEGPITKEFVGNPDGAEKELLAELN
;
A
#
# COMPACT_ATOMS: atom_id res chain seq x y z
N MET A 1 -1.84 6.31 9.17
CA MET A 1 -2.53 6.52 7.86
C MET A 1 -1.66 6.31 6.60
N HIS A 2 -0.35 6.01 6.65
CA HIS A 2 0.32 5.13 5.62
C HIS A 2 0.36 3.67 6.05
N LEU A 3 0.17 3.48 7.35
CA LEU A 3 -0.58 2.39 7.98
C LEU A 3 -1.98 2.10 7.35
N HIS A 4 -2.33 2.75 6.24
CA HIS A 4 -3.58 2.60 5.49
C HIS A 4 -3.32 2.49 3.98
N PHE A 5 -2.05 2.47 3.55
CA PHE A 5 -1.66 2.40 2.14
C PHE A 5 -0.77 1.19 1.87
N THR A 6 0.27 1.00 2.69
CA THR A 6 0.98 -0.29 2.77
C THR A 6 0.10 -1.28 3.49
N THR A 7 -0.59 -0.86 4.56
CA THR A 7 -1.60 -1.70 5.22
C THR A 7 -2.82 -1.93 4.34
N ARG A 8 -3.32 -0.99 3.52
CA ARG A 8 -4.39 -1.33 2.54
C ARG A 8 -3.90 -2.18 1.38
N TYR A 9 -2.68 -2.01 0.90
CA TYR A 9 -2.15 -2.89 -0.15
C TYR A 9 -1.92 -4.30 0.39
N VAL A 10 -1.54 -4.42 1.67
CA VAL A 10 -1.41 -5.69 2.39
C VAL A 10 -2.78 -6.25 2.78
N GLU A 11 -3.72 -5.44 3.26
CA GLU A 11 -5.12 -5.79 3.51
C GLU A 11 -5.81 -6.14 2.20
N GLU A 12 -5.51 -5.53 1.05
CA GLU A 12 -6.06 -5.90 -0.27
C GLU A 12 -5.39 -7.15 -0.83
N CYS A 13 -4.07 -7.29 -0.67
CA CYS A 13 -3.39 -8.54 -1.01
C CYS A 13 -4.00 -9.65 -0.18
N LEU A 14 -4.20 -9.45 1.12
CA LEU A 14 -4.79 -10.46 1.96
C LEU A 14 -6.29 -10.59 1.70
N GLU A 15 -7.07 -9.54 1.53
CA GLU A 15 -8.53 -9.59 1.35
C GLU A 15 -8.91 -10.22 0.00
N ASN A 16 -8.25 -9.82 -1.10
CA ASN A 16 -8.46 -10.45 -2.41
C ASN A 16 -7.88 -11.87 -2.48
N ILE A 17 -7.03 -12.30 -1.53
CA ILE A 17 -6.46 -13.66 -1.50
C ILE A 17 -7.18 -14.56 -0.49
N PHE A 18 -7.71 -13.97 0.59
CA PHE A 18 -8.47 -14.61 1.66
C PHE A 18 -9.94 -14.76 1.29
N PHE A 19 -10.58 -13.72 0.74
CA PHE A 19 -12.04 -13.65 0.64
C PHE A 19 -12.60 -13.89 -0.76
N ASP A 20 -11.78 -13.93 -1.81
CA ASP A 20 -12.31 -14.09 -3.18
C ASP A 20 -12.86 -15.50 -3.48
N ASP A 21 -12.56 -16.53 -2.67
CA ASP A 21 -13.01 -17.91 -2.98
C ASP A 21 -13.01 -18.88 -1.78
N VAL A 22 -12.98 -18.41 -0.53
CA VAL A 22 -12.99 -19.29 0.65
C VAL A 22 -14.06 -18.82 1.62
N GLN A 23 -14.90 -19.76 2.08
CA GLN A 23 -15.56 -19.58 3.38
C GLN A 23 -14.46 -19.47 4.44
N VAL A 24 -14.04 -18.25 4.74
CA VAL A 24 -13.04 -17.96 5.75
C VAL A 24 -13.59 -18.48 7.07
N SER A 25 -12.97 -19.53 7.60
CA SER A 25 -13.37 -20.04 8.90
C SER A 25 -13.03 -19.00 9.97
N GLN A 26 -13.75 -18.98 11.08
CA GLN A 26 -13.44 -18.07 12.18
C GLN A 26 -11.96 -18.16 12.63
N LYS A 27 -11.39 -19.37 12.59
CA LYS A 27 -9.97 -19.61 12.89
C LYS A 27 -9.02 -18.97 11.87
N ASP A 28 -9.45 -18.83 10.62
CA ASP A 28 -8.67 -18.17 9.56
C ASP A 28 -8.69 -16.67 9.75
N GLN A 29 -9.84 -16.13 10.15
CA GLN A 29 -10.01 -14.72 10.47
C GLN A 29 -9.14 -14.33 11.68
N GLU A 30 -9.19 -15.11 12.75
CA GLU A 30 -8.35 -14.88 13.95
C GLU A 30 -6.85 -14.91 13.59
N ALA A 31 -6.43 -15.90 12.81
CA ALA A 31 -5.04 -15.99 12.37
C ALA A 31 -4.66 -14.82 11.44
N TYR A 32 -5.59 -14.35 10.59
CA TYR A 32 -5.40 -13.18 9.73
C TYR A 32 -5.20 -11.92 10.57
N ASP A 33 -6.05 -11.69 11.57
CA ASP A 33 -5.95 -10.55 12.47
C ASP A 33 -4.62 -10.58 13.25
N GLU A 34 -4.13 -11.77 13.62
CA GLU A 34 -2.80 -11.94 14.23
C GLU A 34 -1.65 -11.58 13.27
N VAL A 35 -1.75 -11.97 11.99
CA VAL A 35 -0.76 -11.62 10.96
C VAL A 35 -0.72 -10.11 10.75
N VAL A 36 -1.89 -9.48 10.58
CA VAL A 36 -2.01 -8.03 10.44
C VAL A 36 -1.44 -7.33 11.66
N SER A 37 -1.82 -7.76 12.86
CA SER A 37 -1.31 -7.20 14.12
C SER A 37 0.21 -7.32 14.24
N SER A 38 0.77 -8.49 13.89
CA SER A 38 2.22 -8.73 13.91
C SER A 38 2.94 -7.86 12.90
N TYR A 39 2.42 -7.76 11.68
CA TYR A 39 2.98 -6.92 10.62
C TYR A 39 2.97 -5.45 11.03
N MET A 40 1.88 -4.99 11.64
CA MET A 40 1.74 -3.63 12.14
C MET A 40 2.67 -3.33 13.31
N LEU A 41 2.92 -4.31 14.19
CA LEU A 41 3.92 -4.20 15.25
C LEU A 41 5.34 -4.03 14.68
N LEU A 42 5.70 -4.80 13.64
CA LEU A 42 7.01 -4.68 12.99
C LEU A 42 7.18 -3.31 12.34
N ILE A 43 6.14 -2.80 11.69
CA ILE A 43 6.11 -1.44 11.14
C ILE A 43 6.29 -0.39 12.24
N ARG A 44 5.55 -0.50 13.36
CA ARG A 44 5.66 0.41 14.51
C ARG A 44 7.01 0.31 15.23
N SER A 45 7.66 -0.84 15.17
CA SER A 45 9.01 -1.08 15.70
C SER A 45 10.10 -0.62 14.74
N GLY A 46 9.72 -0.35 13.50
CA GLY A 46 10.56 0.30 12.53
C GLY A 46 11.15 -0.45 11.41
N LEU A 47 10.72 -1.70 11.29
CA LEU A 47 11.07 -2.49 10.16
C LEU A 47 10.27 -1.97 8.96
N PRO A 48 10.94 -1.74 7.80
CA PRO A 48 10.25 -1.28 6.62
C PRO A 48 9.18 -2.31 6.24
N PRO A 49 7.96 -1.87 5.90
CA PRO A 49 6.95 -2.79 5.39
C PRO A 49 7.40 -3.33 4.03
N ASP A 50 7.71 -4.62 3.97
CA ASP A 50 7.96 -5.35 2.73
C ASP A 50 6.98 -6.52 2.57
N PHE A 51 6.88 -7.04 1.35
CA PHE A 51 5.94 -8.11 1.03
C PHE A 51 6.46 -9.47 1.50
N GLU A 52 7.78 -9.65 1.52
CA GLU A 52 8.48 -10.85 1.92
C GLU A 52 8.25 -11.18 3.41
N LEU A 53 8.26 -10.17 4.28
CA LEU A 53 7.97 -10.25 5.71
C LEU A 53 6.50 -10.58 5.96
N LEU A 54 5.58 -9.97 5.20
CA LEU A 54 4.18 -10.37 5.24
C LEU A 54 4.03 -11.85 4.84
N THR A 55 4.68 -12.25 3.75
CA THR A 55 4.63 -13.62 3.23
C THR A 55 5.12 -14.62 4.27
N TYR A 56 6.19 -14.28 4.99
CA TYR A 56 6.70 -15.07 6.11
C TYR A 56 5.69 -15.19 7.26
N LEU A 57 5.07 -14.09 7.68
CA LEU A 57 4.05 -14.12 8.74
C LEU A 57 2.83 -14.96 8.34
N VAL A 58 2.37 -14.83 7.10
CA VAL A 58 1.28 -15.66 6.54
C VAL A 58 1.67 -17.13 6.51
N GLN A 59 2.89 -17.46 6.11
CA GLN A 59 3.38 -18.85 6.11
C GLN A 59 3.31 -19.48 7.50
N MET A 60 3.70 -18.72 8.53
CA MET A 60 3.78 -19.19 9.91
C MET A 60 2.39 -19.41 10.54
N LYS A 61 1.43 -18.54 10.20
CA LYS A 61 0.11 -18.51 10.86
C LYS A 61 -0.99 -19.15 10.03
N ILE A 62 -0.90 -19.05 8.71
CA ILE A 62 -1.97 -19.44 7.77
C ILE A 62 -1.34 -20.13 6.54
N PRO A 63 -0.65 -21.29 6.73
CA PRO A 63 0.17 -21.89 5.68
C PRO A 63 -0.62 -22.22 4.40
N ARG A 64 -1.91 -22.53 4.52
CA ARG A 64 -2.76 -22.86 3.35
C ARG A 64 -3.02 -21.67 2.42
N ILE A 65 -2.80 -20.43 2.87
CA ILE A 65 -2.98 -19.21 2.05
C ILE A 65 -1.64 -18.70 1.50
N TYR A 66 -0.52 -19.18 2.04
CA TYR A 66 0.82 -18.85 1.58
C TYR A 66 1.01 -19.07 0.07
N ASP A 67 0.61 -20.23 -0.47
CA ASP A 67 0.79 -20.53 -1.89
C ASP A 67 0.00 -19.57 -2.78
N ARG A 68 -1.18 -19.13 -2.33
CA ARG A 68 -1.98 -18.12 -3.02
C ARG A 68 -1.31 -16.75 -2.97
N LEU A 69 -0.72 -16.38 -1.83
CA LEU A 69 0.03 -15.14 -1.65
C LEU A 69 1.26 -15.07 -2.58
N VAL A 70 2.01 -16.17 -2.66
CA VAL A 70 3.15 -16.32 -3.59
C VAL A 70 2.68 -16.28 -5.04
N GLY A 71 1.58 -16.97 -5.35
CA GLY A 71 0.97 -16.95 -6.69
C GLY A 71 0.53 -15.55 -7.12
N PHE A 72 -0.10 -14.80 -6.22
CA PHE A 72 -0.51 -13.43 -6.44
C PHE A 72 0.69 -12.51 -6.69
N LYS A 73 1.75 -12.60 -5.87
CA LYS A 73 2.98 -11.82 -6.09
C LYS A 73 3.56 -12.08 -7.47
N LYS A 74 3.69 -13.36 -7.87
CA LYS A 74 4.19 -13.75 -9.19
C LYS A 74 3.32 -13.19 -10.32
N ASN A 75 2.00 -13.23 -10.15
CA ASN A 75 1.06 -12.66 -11.12
C ASN A 75 1.20 -11.14 -11.22
N MET A 76 1.27 -10.44 -10.08
CA MET A 76 1.52 -8.99 -10.02
C MET A 76 2.84 -8.63 -10.70
N ASP A 77 3.94 -9.30 -10.34
CA ASP A 77 5.25 -9.09 -10.94
C ASP A 77 5.23 -9.36 -12.46
N HIS A 78 4.48 -10.36 -12.90
CA HIS A 78 4.31 -10.67 -14.32
C HIS A 78 3.52 -9.56 -15.04
N ARG A 79 2.35 -9.19 -14.52
CA ARG A 79 1.49 -8.16 -15.11
C ARG A 79 2.19 -6.80 -15.14
N GLU A 80 2.99 -6.47 -14.13
CA GLU A 80 3.73 -5.20 -14.05
C GLU A 80 4.72 -5.04 -15.22
N LYS A 81 5.24 -6.14 -15.78
CA LYS A 81 6.11 -6.13 -16.96
C LYS A 81 5.43 -5.53 -18.19
N PHE A 82 4.11 -5.62 -18.27
CA PHE A 82 3.31 -5.14 -19.40
C PHE A 82 2.79 -3.71 -19.23
N LEU A 83 3.05 -3.06 -18.08
CA LEU A 83 2.68 -1.67 -17.89
C LEU A 83 3.44 -0.73 -18.86
N PRO A 84 2.92 0.46 -19.15
CA PRO A 84 3.70 1.50 -19.83
C PRO A 84 4.96 1.86 -19.04
N GLN A 85 6.04 2.22 -19.73
CA GLN A 85 7.34 2.50 -19.09
C GLN A 85 7.26 3.63 -18.04
N ALA A 86 6.46 4.67 -18.30
CA ALA A 86 6.23 5.75 -17.36
C ALA A 86 5.54 5.26 -16.07
N VAL A 87 4.55 4.37 -16.19
CA VAL A 87 3.85 3.77 -15.05
C VAL A 87 4.79 2.87 -14.25
N LYS A 88 5.63 2.05 -14.90
CA LYS A 88 6.66 1.26 -14.20
C LYS A 88 7.63 2.14 -13.43
N LYS A 89 8.09 3.25 -14.05
CA LYS A 89 8.99 4.21 -13.39
C LYS A 89 8.32 4.84 -12.17
N PHE A 90 7.06 5.23 -12.28
CA PHE A 90 6.26 5.74 -11.17
C PHE A 90 6.18 4.72 -10.03
N VAL A 91 5.76 3.48 -10.31
CA VAL A 91 5.63 2.40 -9.30
C VAL A 91 6.97 2.15 -8.60
N LYS A 92 8.05 2.04 -9.38
CA LYS A 92 9.41 1.85 -8.84
C LYS A 92 9.81 3.00 -7.91
N ASN A 93 9.60 4.24 -8.32
CA ASN A 93 9.92 5.42 -7.51
C ASN A 93 9.11 5.45 -6.21
N ARG A 94 7.82 5.12 -6.26
CA ARG A 94 6.97 5.03 -5.06
C ARG A 94 7.46 3.95 -4.10
N ARG A 95 7.82 2.75 -4.60
CA ARG A 95 8.40 1.66 -3.79
C ARG A 95 9.70 2.06 -3.11
N THR A 96 10.62 2.72 -3.83
CA THR A 96 11.89 3.16 -3.25
C THR A 96 11.73 4.25 -2.18
N GLY A 97 10.67 5.05 -2.27
CA GLY A 97 10.37 6.09 -1.28
C GLY A 97 9.83 5.55 0.05
N VAL A 98 9.42 4.29 0.13
CA VAL A 98 8.80 3.73 1.35
C VAL A 98 9.80 3.67 2.51
N ASN A 99 11.06 3.35 2.24
CA ASN A 99 12.08 3.22 3.28
C ASN A 99 12.39 4.57 3.97
N SER A 100 12.24 5.70 3.26
CA SER A 100 12.48 7.03 3.86
C SER A 100 11.31 7.53 4.71
N LEU A 101 10.17 6.82 4.70
CA LEU A 101 9.00 7.16 5.51
C LEU A 101 9.14 6.71 6.96
N TYR A 102 10.09 5.82 7.25
CA TYR A 102 10.35 5.33 8.59
C TYR A 102 11.78 5.69 8.98
N SER A 103 11.95 6.52 10.01
CA SER A 103 13.27 6.88 10.56
C SER A 103 13.37 6.30 11.96
N HIS A 104 14.35 5.41 12.17
CA HIS A 104 14.53 4.67 13.44
C HIS A 104 13.23 4.00 13.91
N GLY A 105 12.40 3.66 12.94
CA GLY A 105 11.15 2.99 13.15
C GLY A 105 9.92 3.75 13.50
N VAL A 106 10.07 5.06 13.62
CA VAL A 106 8.94 5.94 13.78
C VAL A 106 8.51 6.42 12.41
N LEU A 107 7.20 6.39 12.14
CA LEU A 107 6.62 6.99 10.95
C LEU A 107 6.99 8.47 10.90
N ASN A 108 7.81 8.85 9.94
CA ASN A 108 8.10 10.24 9.62
C ASN A 108 6.89 10.83 8.90
N LYS A 109 5.99 11.43 9.67
CA LYS A 109 4.73 11.98 9.17
C LYS A 109 4.93 13.06 8.09
N ARG A 110 6.01 13.85 8.17
CA ARG A 110 6.36 14.84 7.13
C ARG A 110 6.80 14.17 5.83
N ALA A 111 7.64 13.14 5.93
CA ALA A 111 8.03 12.36 4.76
C ALA A 111 6.82 11.67 4.11
N LEU A 112 5.85 11.22 4.92
CA LEU A 112 4.58 10.68 4.44
C LEU A 112 3.80 11.73 3.64
N VAL A 113 3.56 12.90 4.23
CA VAL A 113 2.82 13.98 3.56
C VAL A 113 3.50 14.37 2.24
N HIS A 114 4.83 14.51 2.24
CA HIS A 114 5.59 14.77 1.02
C HIS A 114 5.41 13.67 -0.03
N SER A 115 5.47 12.40 0.38
CA SER A 115 5.25 11.25 -0.52
C SER A 115 3.86 11.25 -1.13
N LEU A 116 2.82 11.59 -0.36
CA LEU A 116 1.44 11.70 -0.86
C LEU A 116 1.30 12.82 -1.88
N ARG A 117 1.81 14.02 -1.56
CA ARG A 117 1.81 15.17 -2.48
C ARG A 117 2.46 14.80 -3.80
N GLN A 118 3.66 14.22 -3.73
CA GLN A 118 4.41 13.82 -4.90
C GLN A 118 3.69 12.72 -5.70
N THR A 119 3.01 11.79 -5.03
CA THR A 119 2.19 10.76 -5.68
C THR A 119 1.09 11.39 -6.52
N VAL A 120 0.35 12.36 -5.96
CA VAL A 120 -0.73 13.02 -6.69
C VAL A 120 -0.20 13.91 -7.80
N THR A 121 0.89 14.65 -7.57
CA THR A 121 1.56 15.45 -8.60
C THR A 121 2.03 14.58 -9.78
N ASP A 122 2.71 13.47 -9.49
CA ASP A 122 3.21 12.55 -10.51
C ASP A 122 2.05 11.94 -11.31
N ILE A 123 0.96 11.53 -10.64
CA ILE A 123 -0.24 11.01 -11.31
C ILE A 123 -0.89 12.11 -12.16
N ASN A 124 -1.03 13.33 -11.67
CA ASN A 124 -1.64 14.42 -12.42
C ASN A 124 -0.87 14.75 -13.71
N ALA A 125 0.46 14.63 -13.68
CA ALA A 125 1.35 14.81 -14.83
C ALA A 125 1.28 13.66 -15.85
N MET A 126 0.72 12.50 -15.50
CA MET A 126 0.53 11.40 -16.46
C MET A 126 -0.52 11.74 -17.52
N SER A 127 -0.31 11.22 -18.72
CA SER A 127 -1.31 11.21 -19.78
C SER A 127 -2.56 10.39 -19.39
N THR A 128 -3.67 10.61 -20.08
CA THR A 128 -4.91 9.84 -19.87
C THR A 128 -4.69 8.34 -20.02
N THR A 129 -3.90 7.91 -20.99
CA THR A 129 -3.59 6.49 -21.24
C THR A 129 -2.74 5.87 -20.13
N GLU A 130 -1.77 6.62 -19.60
CA GLU A 130 -0.95 6.18 -18.47
C GLU A 130 -1.77 6.10 -17.18
N LYS A 131 -2.63 7.09 -16.91
CA LYS A 131 -3.60 7.04 -15.78
C LYS A 131 -4.52 5.84 -15.88
N ALA A 132 -5.09 5.58 -17.07
CA ALA A 132 -5.95 4.43 -17.29
C ALA A 132 -5.22 3.10 -17.05
N SER A 133 -3.96 3.00 -17.49
CA SER A 133 -3.13 1.80 -17.24
C SER A 133 -2.78 1.64 -15.76
N LEU A 134 -2.43 2.74 -15.09
CA LEU A 134 -2.13 2.76 -13.66
C LEU A 134 -3.35 2.35 -12.84
N PHE A 135 -4.52 2.94 -13.10
CA PHE A 135 -5.75 2.66 -12.35
C PHE A 135 -6.38 1.33 -12.73
N GLY A 136 -6.21 0.85 -13.95
CA GLY A 136 -6.62 -0.52 -14.30
C GLY A 136 -5.78 -1.59 -13.58
N PHE A 137 -4.55 -1.25 -13.21
CA PHE A 137 -3.67 -2.13 -12.46
C PHE A 137 -3.81 -1.96 -10.93
N TYR A 138 -3.90 -0.71 -10.48
CA TYR A 138 -4.05 -0.31 -9.08
C TYR A 138 -5.36 0.49 -8.90
N PRO A 139 -6.52 -0.19 -8.91
CA PRO A 139 -7.83 0.48 -8.91
C PRO A 139 -8.07 1.35 -7.67
N TYR A 140 -7.55 0.95 -6.51
CA TYR A 140 -7.67 1.73 -5.29
C TYR A 140 -6.80 2.99 -5.27
N MET A 141 -5.78 3.06 -6.11
CA MET A 141 -5.04 4.30 -6.30
C MET A 141 -5.94 5.38 -6.88
N LYS A 142 -6.88 5.02 -7.75
CA LYS A 142 -7.90 5.94 -8.28
C LYS A 142 -8.79 6.46 -7.14
N ILE A 143 -9.36 5.55 -6.35
CA ILE A 143 -10.22 5.87 -5.20
C ILE A 143 -9.49 6.79 -4.24
N PHE A 144 -8.22 6.49 -3.95
CA PHE A 144 -7.39 7.34 -3.12
C PHE A 144 -7.23 8.73 -3.73
N THR A 145 -6.78 8.85 -4.98
CA THR A 145 -6.51 10.15 -5.60
C THR A 145 -7.77 11.01 -5.80
N GLU A 146 -8.92 10.39 -6.01
CA GLU A 146 -10.21 11.06 -6.23
C GLU A 146 -10.97 11.34 -4.94
N GLY A 147 -10.48 10.81 -3.81
CA GLY A 147 -11.07 10.94 -2.49
C GLY A 147 -10.99 12.35 -1.91
N PRO A 148 -11.84 12.67 -0.90
CA PRO A 148 -11.86 13.99 -0.27
C PRO A 148 -10.53 14.33 0.41
N ILE A 149 -9.90 13.35 1.07
CA ILE A 149 -8.61 13.51 1.78
C ILE A 149 -7.49 13.97 0.85
N THR A 150 -7.43 13.51 -0.40
CA THR A 150 -6.39 13.92 -1.37
C THR A 150 -6.74 15.20 -2.13
N LYS A 151 -8.03 15.52 -2.30
CA LYS A 151 -8.48 16.73 -3.01
C LYS A 151 -8.02 18.00 -2.29
N GLU A 152 -8.05 18.03 -0.97
CA GLU A 152 -7.52 19.15 -0.18
C GLU A 152 -6.00 19.30 -0.32
N PHE A 153 -5.26 18.18 -0.43
CA PHE A 153 -3.80 18.18 -0.65
C PHE A 153 -3.36 18.73 -2.01
N VAL A 154 -4.21 18.61 -3.04
CA VAL A 154 -3.91 19.13 -4.40
C VAL A 154 -4.12 20.63 -4.48
N GLY A 155 -5.07 21.18 -3.71
CA GLY A 155 -5.47 22.58 -3.76
C GLY A 155 -4.69 23.51 -2.82
N ASN A 156 -4.38 23.07 -1.59
CA ASN A 156 -3.64 23.88 -0.61
C ASN A 156 -2.65 23.02 0.18
N PRO A 157 -1.46 22.77 -0.39
CA PRO A 157 -0.57 21.75 0.10
C PRO A 157 -0.05 22.01 1.53
N ASP A 158 0.12 23.29 1.92
CA ASP A 158 0.71 23.67 3.22
C ASP A 158 -0.34 23.80 4.33
N GLY A 159 -1.62 24.03 3.99
CA GLY A 159 -2.74 23.98 4.92
C GLY A 159 -3.08 22.55 5.34
N ALA A 160 -3.17 21.64 4.36
CA ALA A 160 -3.53 20.24 4.57
C ALA A 160 -2.44 19.44 5.33
N GLU A 161 -1.17 19.86 5.26
CA GLU A 161 -0.09 19.22 6.03
C GLU A 161 -0.33 19.36 7.55
N LYS A 162 -0.80 20.52 8.03
CA LYS A 162 -1.07 20.73 9.46
C LYS A 162 -2.24 19.89 9.97
N GLU A 163 -3.33 19.84 9.22
CA GLU A 163 -4.52 19.06 9.59
C GLU A 163 -4.25 17.55 9.55
N LEU A 164 -3.58 17.05 8.50
CA LEU A 164 -3.23 15.63 8.44
C LEU A 164 -2.23 15.23 9.53
N LEU A 165 -1.27 16.10 9.87
CA LEU A 165 -0.37 15.87 11.00
C LEU A 165 -1.13 15.82 12.34
N ALA A 166 -2.19 16.61 12.49
CA ALA A 166 -3.05 16.62 13.66
C ALA A 166 -3.92 15.35 13.77
N GLU A 167 -4.51 14.88 12.67
CA GLU A 167 -5.28 13.62 12.63
C GLU A 167 -4.42 12.37 12.81
N LEU A 168 -3.11 12.47 12.52
CA LEU A 168 -2.16 11.38 12.69
C LEU A 168 -1.63 11.26 14.14
N ASN A 169 -1.89 12.22 15.02
CA ASN A 169 -1.53 12.20 16.45
C ASN A 169 -2.64 11.57 17.28
#